data_AF-A6MK65-F1
#
_entry.id   AF-A6MK65-F1
#
_cell.length_a   1.000
_cell.length_b   1.000
_cell.length_c   1.000
_cell.angle_alpha   90.00
_cell.angle_beta   90.00
_cell.angle_gamma   90.00
#
_symmetry.space_group_name_H-M   'P 1'
#
loop_
_entity.id
_entity.type
_entity.pdbx_description
1 polymer ?
#
loop_
_entity_poly.entity_id
_entity_poly.type
_entity_poly.pdbx_seq_one_letter_code
_entity_poly.pdbx_strand_id
1 'polypeptide(L)' 'DSKGDVGLGLVKEGLVMVEVRKEKQFQKVITEYLNAQESAKSARLNLWRYGDFRADDADEFGYSR' A
#
# COMPACT_ATOMS: atom_id res chain seq x y z
N ASP A 1 -19.53 -19.97 -1.04
CA ASP A 1 -19.30 -18.72 -1.78
C ASP A 1 -18.64 -17.71 -0.86
N SER A 2 -17.32 -17.52 -0.95
CA SER A 2 -16.62 -16.59 -0.07
C SER A 2 -16.77 -15.18 -0.62
N LYS A 3 -17.47 -14.31 0.11
CA LYS A 3 -17.60 -12.86 -0.14
C LYS A 3 -16.28 -12.11 0.11
N GLY A 4 -15.17 -12.63 -0.42
CA GLY A 4 -13.85 -12.02 -0.26
C GLY A 4 -13.74 -10.77 -1.12
N ASP A 5 -13.21 -9.70 -0.55
CA ASP A 5 -12.87 -8.51 -1.32
C ASP A 5 -11.65 -8.81 -2.19
N VAL A 6 -11.89 -8.91 -3.51
CA VAL A 6 -10.86 -9.20 -4.50
C VAL A 6 -9.83 -8.08 -4.59
N GLY A 7 -10.27 -6.82 -4.49
CA GLY A 7 -9.37 -5.66 -4.53
C GLY A 7 -8.41 -5.66 -3.36
N LEU A 8 -8.91 -5.97 -2.17
CA LEU A 8 -8.09 -6.13 -0.97
C LEU A 8 -7.08 -7.28 -1.13
N GLY A 9 -7.46 -8.38 -1.78
CA GLY A 9 -6.56 -9.50 -2.09
C GLY A 9 -5.36 -9.08 -2.93
N LEU A 10 -5.60 -8.33 -4.01
CA LEU A 10 -4.53 -7.82 -4.88
C LEU A 10 -3.55 -6.91 -4.13
N VAL A 11 -4.06 -6.10 -3.20
CA VAL A 11 -3.24 -5.23 -2.35
C VAL A 11 -2.39 -6.06 -1.37
N LYS A 12 -2.97 -7.10 -0.74
CA LYS A 12 -2.25 -7.99 0.18
C LYS A 12 -1.12 -8.76 -0.50
N GLU A 13 -1.29 -9.10 -1.78
CA GLU A 13 -0.25 -9.73 -2.58
C GLU A 13 0.80 -8.72 -3.09
N GLY A 14 0.61 -7.42 -2.85
CA GLY A 14 1.53 -6.38 -3.30
C GLY A 14 1.57 -6.21 -4.82
N LEU A 15 0.52 -6.65 -5.52
CA LEU A 15 0.38 -6.50 -6.98
C LEU A 15 -0.02 -5.08 -7.38
N VAL A 16 -0.76 -4.40 -6.51
CA VAL A 16 -1.28 -3.04 -6.72
C VAL A 16 -1.08 -2.19 -5.47
N MET A 17 -1.15 -0.87 -5.65
CA MET A 17 -1.15 0.11 -4.56
C MET A 17 -2.55 0.60 -4.23
N VAL A 18 -2.70 1.12 -3.02
CA VAL A 18 -3.93 1.74 -2.51
C VAL A 18 -3.98 3.20 -2.91
N GLU A 19 -5.10 3.63 -3.49
CA GLU A 19 -5.42 5.05 -3.67
C GLU A 19 -6.07 5.60 -2.40
N VAL A 20 -5.45 6.60 -1.77
CA VAL A 20 -5.98 7.19 -0.53
C VAL A 20 -7.09 8.18 -0.85
N ARG A 21 -8.31 7.82 -0.46
CA ARG A 21 -9.52 8.66 -0.57
C ARG A 21 -9.79 9.39 0.75
N LYS A 22 -10.21 10.65 0.68
CA LYS A 22 -10.42 11.52 1.87
C LYS A 22 -11.88 11.52 2.34
N GLU A 23 -12.78 10.93 1.56
CA GLU A 23 -14.21 10.89 1.82
C GLU A 23 -14.50 10.01 3.06
N LYS A 24 -15.26 10.57 4.01
CA LYS A 24 -15.49 9.96 5.34
C LYS A 24 -16.13 8.56 5.26
N GLN A 25 -16.99 8.32 4.27
CA GLN A 25 -17.61 7.01 4.07
C GLN A 25 -16.61 5.91 3.70
N PHE A 26 -15.47 6.27 3.09
CA PHE A 26 -14.43 5.32 2.69
C PHE A 26 -13.31 5.17 3.71
N GLN A 27 -13.30 5.98 4.77
CA GLN A 27 -12.21 6.00 5.74
C GLN A 27 -11.91 4.61 6.33
N LYS A 28 -12.95 3.83 6.67
CA LYS A 28 -12.79 2.47 7.22
C LYS A 28 -12.12 1.51 6.22
N VAL A 29 -12.61 1.48 4.98
CA VAL A 29 -12.08 0.57 3.94
C VAL A 29 -10.68 0.99 3.52
N ILE A 30 -10.41 2.30 3.41
CA ILE A 30 -9.07 2.80 3.10
C ILE A 30 -8.07 2.44 4.19
N THR A 31 -8.44 2.55 5.47
CA THR A 31 -7.57 2.11 6.58
C THR A 31 -7.25 0.62 6.49
N GLU A 32 -8.24 -0.22 6.16
CA GLU A 32 -8.03 -1.66 5.97
C GLU A 32 -7.07 -1.95 4.80
N TYR A 33 -7.27 -1.29 3.67
CA TYR A 33 -6.43 -1.43 2.49
C TYR A 33 -4.99 -0.97 2.76
N LEU A 34 -4.80 0.13 3.49
CA LEU A 34 -3.46 0.61 3.88
C LEU A 34 -2.73 -0.40 4.78
N ASN A 35 -3.43 -1.02 5.74
CA ASN A 35 -2.86 -2.07 6.59
C ASN A 35 -2.46 -3.32 5.77
N ALA A 36 -3.27 -3.68 4.78
CA ALA A 36 -2.95 -4.76 3.84
C ALA A 36 -1.71 -4.45 3.00
N GLN A 37 -1.58 -3.20 2.52
CA GLN A 37 -0.40 -2.77 1.77
C GLN A 37 0.86 -2.79 2.64
N GLU A 38 0.77 -2.39 3.91
CA GLU A 38 1.90 -2.43 4.85
C GLU A 38 2.36 -3.86 5.14
N SER A 39 1.41 -4.81 5.17
CA SER A 39 1.71 -6.23 5.27
C SER A 39 2.46 -6.74 4.04
N ALA A 40 2.03 -6.34 2.84
CA ALA A 40 2.70 -6.70 1.58
C ALA A 40 4.11 -6.10 1.47
N LYS A 41 4.29 -4.86 1.95
CA LYS A 41 5.58 -4.18 2.06
C LYS A 41 6.55 -4.91 2.96
N SER A 42 6.10 -5.22 4.18
CA SER A 42 6.91 -5.91 5.19
C SER A 42 7.33 -7.30 4.72
N ALA A 43 6.46 -7.99 3.98
CA ALA A 43 6.76 -9.29 3.38
C ALA A 43 7.56 -9.22 2.07
N ARG A 44 7.91 -8.02 1.59
CA ARG A 44 8.64 -7.78 0.32
C ARG A 44 8.00 -8.48 -0.89
N LEU A 45 6.68 -8.42 -0.97
CA LEU A 45 5.93 -9.06 -2.06
C LEU A 45 5.87 -8.17 -3.30
N ASN A 46 6.05 -8.78 -4.48
CA ASN A 46 5.86 -8.16 -5.80
C ASN A 46 6.46 -6.75 -5.92
N LEU A 47 5.64 -5.69 -5.95
CA LEU A 47 6.09 -4.30 -6.06
C LEU A 47 7.09 -3.91 -4.96
N TRP A 48 7.04 -4.59 -3.82
CA TRP A 48 7.85 -4.31 -2.63
C TRP A 48 9.11 -5.18 -2.51
N ARG A 49 9.39 -6.03 -3.51
CA ARG A 49 10.52 -6.98 -3.46
C ARG A 49 11.85 -6.31 -3.15
N TYR A 50 12.06 -5.11 -3.67
CA TYR A 50 13.30 -4.35 -3.53
C TYR A 50 13.20 -3.19 -2.52
N GLY A 51 12.17 -3.17 -1.67
CA GLY A 51 11.91 -2.07 -0.74
C GLY A 51 10.71 -1.20 -1.17
N ASP A 52 10.40 -0.15 -0.40
CA ASP A 52 9.40 0.84 -0.82
C ASP A 52 10.01 1.71 -1.91
N PHE A 53 9.67 1.42 -3.16
CA PHE A 53 10.17 2.17 -4.32
C PHE A 53 9.72 3.64 -4.36
N ARG A 54 8.81 4.04 -3.46
CA ARG A 54 8.37 5.44 -3.28
C ARG A 54 9.08 6.13 -2.12
N ALA A 55 9.93 5.40 -1.37
CA ALA A 55 10.93 6.04 -0.55
C ALA A 55 11.87 6.77 -1.51
N ASP A 56 11.49 7.99 -1.83
CA ASP A 56 12.37 8.96 -2.45
C ASP A 56 13.38 9.33 -1.36
N ASP A 57 14.47 8.55 -1.28
CA ASP A 57 15.62 8.85 -0.44
C ASP A 57 16.39 10.06 -1.03
N ALA A 58 15.67 11.12 -1.41
CA ALA A 58 16.21 12.39 -1.89
C ALA A 58 16.97 13.18 -0.81
N ASP A 59 17.02 12.66 0.42
CA ASP A 59 17.98 13.08 1.43
C ASP A 59 19.43 12.94 0.91
N GLU A 60 19.73 11.95 0.05
CA GLU A 60 21.05 11.80 -0.60
C GLU A 60 21.39 12.96 -1.55
N PHE A 61 20.38 13.72 -1.99
CA PHE A 61 20.53 14.88 -2.87
C PHE A 61 20.27 16.22 -2.15
N GLY A 62 20.15 16.22 -0.81
CA GLY A 62 20.04 17.45 -0.01
C GLY A 62 18.70 18.17 -0.14
N TYR A 63 17.64 17.52 -0.62
CA TYR A 63 16.31 18.10 -0.69
C TYR A 63 15.52 17.83 0.60
N SER A 64 15.80 18.58 1.66
CA SER A 64 14.92 18.66 2.82
C SER A 64 13.69 19.52 2.48
N ARG A 65 12.48 18.93 2.57
CA ARG A 65 11.21 19.68 2.52
C ARG A 65 11.02 20.59 3.72
#